data_AF-W9P524-F1
#
_entry.id   AF-W9P524-F1
#
_cell.length_a   1.000
_cell.length_b   1.000
_cell.length_c   1.000
_cell.angle_alpha   90.00
_cell.angle_beta   90.00
_cell.angle_gamma   90.00
#
_symmetry.space_group_name_H-M   'P 1'
#
loop_
_entity.id
_entity.type
_entity.pdbx_description
1 polymer ?
#
loop_
_entity_poly.entity_id
_entity_poly.type
_entity_poly.pdbx_seq_one_letter_code
_entity_poly.pdbx_strand_id
1 'polypeptide(L)' 'MTKEESNAQQSTQEDDDEPDEWDKRIFSTGCADENAKMTDCYFEKKDWRACAAEMEQFKQCWKAHNNDQRTETKDN' A
#
# COMPACT_ATOMS: atom_id res chain seq x y z
N MET A 1 -37.05 4.11 19.01
CA MET A 1 -36.59 5.13 18.04
C MET A 1 -35.38 5.78 18.69
N THR A 2 -34.16 5.87 18.18
CA THR A 2 -33.45 5.66 16.89
C THR A 2 -32.07 6.26 17.25
N LYS A 3 -30.88 5.72 17.02
CA LYS A 3 -30.21 5.29 15.78
C LYS A 3 -28.78 4.94 16.27
N GLU A 4 -28.36 3.68 16.21
CA GLU A 4 -27.29 3.25 15.31
C GLU A 4 -26.13 4.26 15.17
N GLU A 5 -25.13 4.11 16.04
CA GLU A 5 -23.73 4.44 15.72
C GLU A 5 -22.90 3.17 15.99
N SER A 6 -23.17 2.16 15.17
CA SER A 6 -22.30 1.00 15.04
C SER A 6 -21.18 1.34 14.07
N ASN A 7 -19.96 1.05 14.52
CA ASN A 7 -18.83 0.66 13.68
C ASN A 7 -17.99 1.78 13.01
N ALA A 8 -17.05 2.36 13.76
CA ALA A 8 -15.82 2.92 13.19
C ALA A 8 -14.61 2.90 14.15
N GLN A 9 -14.67 2.14 15.24
CA GLN A 9 -13.52 1.89 16.10
C GLN A 9 -13.30 0.39 16.17
N GLN A 10 -12.88 -0.17 15.03
CA GLN A 10 -12.22 -1.46 15.04
C GLN A 10 -10.79 -1.20 15.51
N SER A 11 -10.64 -1.30 16.82
CA SER A 11 -9.39 -1.64 17.47
C SER A 11 -8.81 -2.91 16.82
N THR A 12 -7.68 -2.79 16.14
CA THR A 12 -6.73 -3.89 15.94
C THR A 12 -5.44 -3.49 16.63
N GLN A 13 -5.44 -3.70 17.94
CA GLN A 13 -4.21 -4.01 18.66
C GLN A 13 -3.95 -5.49 18.36
N GLU A 14 -3.29 -5.78 17.25
CA GLU A 14 -3.01 -7.15 16.78
C GLU A 14 -1.52 -7.24 16.43
N ASP A 15 -0.80 -8.02 17.26
CA ASP A 15 0.48 -8.68 17.04
C ASP A 15 1.61 -7.91 16.33
N ASP A 16 2.64 -7.51 17.09
CA ASP A 16 3.90 -6.91 16.62
C ASP A 16 4.71 -7.82 15.66
N ASP A 17 4.21 -9.03 15.37
CA ASP A 17 4.83 -10.05 14.52
C ASP A 17 4.02 -10.36 13.22
N GLU A 18 2.84 -9.76 12.99
CA GLU A 18 2.08 -9.94 11.74
C GLU A 18 2.12 -8.71 10.80
N PRO A 19 2.37 -8.89 9.49
CA PRO A 19 2.27 -7.78 8.53
C PRO A 19 0.82 -7.27 8.47
N ASP A 20 0.67 -5.95 8.46
CA ASP A 20 -0.63 -5.29 8.42
C ASP A 20 -1.38 -5.60 7.11
N GLU A 21 -2.66 -5.20 7.01
CA GLU A 21 -3.46 -5.48 5.80
C GLU A 21 -2.86 -4.83 4.55
N TRP A 22 -2.19 -3.68 4.68
CA TRP A 22 -1.57 -2.96 3.58
C TRP A 22 -0.28 -3.64 3.12
N ASP A 23 0.57 -4.05 4.05
CA ASP A 23 1.78 -4.83 3.81
C ASP A 23 1.43 -6.18 3.15
N LYS A 24 0.42 -6.89 3.68
CA LYS A 24 -0.09 -8.14 3.06
C LYS A 24 -0.49 -7.90 1.60
N ARG A 25 -1.18 -6.79 1.30
CA ARG A 25 -1.55 -6.43 -0.08
C ARG A 25 -0.31 -6.17 -0.93
N ILE A 26 0.67 -5.40 -0.44
CA ILE A 26 1.91 -5.12 -1.18
C ILE A 26 2.74 -6.38 -1.42
N PHE A 27 2.93 -7.23 -0.41
CA PHE A 27 3.63 -8.51 -0.59
C PHE A 27 2.98 -9.39 -1.65
N SER A 28 1.64 -9.41 -1.71
CA SER A 28 0.92 -10.17 -2.74
C SER A 28 1.05 -9.63 -4.17
N THR A 29 1.61 -8.43 -4.37
CA THR A 29 1.90 -7.86 -5.69
C THR A 29 3.22 -8.36 -6.28
N GLY A 30 4.13 -8.87 -5.44
CA GLY A 30 5.50 -9.21 -5.83
C GLY A 30 6.45 -8.01 -5.95
N CYS A 31 6.00 -6.80 -5.64
CA CYS A 31 6.77 -5.54 -5.76
C CYS A 31 7.06 -4.88 -4.41
N ALA A 32 7.19 -5.69 -3.35
CA ALA A 32 7.38 -5.20 -2.01
C ALA A 32 8.73 -4.49 -1.81
N ASP A 33 9.79 -4.98 -2.46
CA ASP A 33 11.13 -4.39 -2.37
C ASP A 33 11.17 -2.99 -2.97
N GLU A 34 10.53 -2.78 -4.12
CA GLU A 34 10.41 -1.48 -4.75
C GLU A 34 9.54 -0.52 -3.93
N ASN A 35 8.46 -1.03 -3.32
CA ASN A 35 7.61 -0.24 -2.42
C ASN A 35 8.38 0.20 -1.16
N ALA A 36 9.19 -0.70 -0.58
CA ALA A 36 10.04 -0.40 0.57
C ALA A 36 11.04 0.71 0.21
N LYS A 37 11.78 0.58 -0.91
CA LYS A 37 12.71 1.62 -1.38
C LYS A 37 12.05 2.98 -1.60
N MET A 38 10.84 2.99 -2.16
CA MET A 38 10.07 4.23 -2.35
C MET A 38 9.67 4.85 -1.00
N THR A 39 9.20 4.04 -0.06
CA THR A 39 8.80 4.47 1.28
C THR A 39 10.00 4.97 2.08
N ASP A 40 11.14 4.30 1.98
CA ASP A 40 12.41 4.69 2.59
C ASP A 40 12.89 6.03 2.05
N CYS A 41 12.89 6.21 0.72
CA CYS A 41 13.25 7.49 0.11
C CYS A 41 12.35 8.64 0.60
N TYR A 42 11.04 8.40 0.70
CA TYR A 42 10.13 9.40 1.27
C TYR A 42 10.40 9.59 2.76
N PHE A 43 10.72 8.55 3.51
CA PHE A 43 11.01 8.69 4.94
C PHE A 43 12.24 9.55 5.18
N GLU A 44 13.28 9.40 4.37
CA GLU A 44 14.51 10.19 4.42
C GLU A 44 14.31 11.64 3.95
N LYS A 45 13.69 11.83 2.78
CA LYS A 45 13.61 13.15 2.13
C LYS A 45 12.35 13.93 2.50
N LYS A 46 11.30 13.24 2.94
CA LYS A 46 9.93 13.76 3.14
C LYS A 46 9.34 14.46 1.90
N ASP A 47 9.85 14.15 0.71
CA ASP A 47 9.37 14.67 -0.56
C ASP A 47 9.34 13.57 -1.62
N TRP A 48 8.13 13.20 -2.05
CA TRP A 48 7.91 12.18 -3.06
C TRP A 48 8.44 12.58 -4.44
N ARG A 49 8.55 13.89 -4.73
CA ARG A 49 9.09 14.36 -6.02
C ARG A 49 10.56 14.07 -6.16
N ALA A 50 11.30 14.08 -5.04
CA ALA A 50 12.70 13.72 -4.99
C ALA A 50 12.94 12.19 -5.06
N CYS A 51 11.87 11.40 -5.06
CA CYS A 51 11.87 9.93 -5.14
C CYS A 51 11.28 9.42 -6.47
N ALA A 52 11.38 10.23 -7.53
CA ALA A 52 10.84 9.88 -8.84
C ALA A 52 11.47 8.60 -9.43
N ALA A 53 12.74 8.33 -9.12
CA ALA A 53 13.43 7.13 -9.59
C ALA A 53 12.87 5.86 -8.91
N GLU A 54 12.60 5.92 -7.61
CA GLU A 54 12.00 4.82 -6.85
C GLU A 54 10.56 4.58 -7.28
N MET A 55 9.79 5.63 -7.52
CA MET A 55 8.44 5.51 -8.09
C MET A 55 8.43 4.85 -9.47
N GLU A 56 9.39 5.19 -10.33
CA GLU A 56 9.47 4.59 -11.66
C GLU A 56 9.84 3.10 -11.61
N GLN A 57 10.75 2.71 -10.70
CA GLN A 57 11.07 1.30 -10.45
C GLN A 57 9.84 0.53 -9.96
N PHE A 58 9.08 1.11 -9.02
CA PHE A 58 7.84 0.48 -8.54
C PHE A 58 6.83 0.28 -9.67
N LYS A 59 6.63 1.28 -10.54
CA LYS A 59 5.74 1.16 -11.72
C LYS A 59 6.19 0.08 -12.70
N GLN A 60 7.50 -0.06 -12.92
CA GLN A 60 8.04 -1.09 -13.80
C GLN A 60 7.78 -2.49 -13.23
N CYS A 61 8.03 -2.69 -11.94
CA CYS A 61 7.68 -3.94 -11.27
C CYS A 61 6.17 -4.20 -11.35
N TRP A 62 5.37 -3.18 -11.06
CA TRP A 62 3.90 -3.28 -11.06
C TRP A 62 3.38 -3.80 -12.40
N LYS A 63 3.86 -3.24 -13.51
CA LYS A 63 3.52 -3.65 -14.86
C LYS A 63 4.04 -5.04 -15.19
N ALA A 64 5.27 -5.37 -14.78
CA ALA A 64 5.86 -6.70 -15.02
C ALA A 64 5.05 -7.82 -14.34
N HIS A 65 4.47 -7.53 -13.17
CA HIS A 65 3.63 -8.45 -12.41
C HIS A 65 2.14 -8.39 -12.81
N ASN A 66 1.78 -7.63 -13.86
CA ASN A 66 0.40 -7.46 -14.34
C ASN A 66 -0.58 -7.00 -13.24
N ASN A 67 -0.11 -6.16 -12.33
CA ASN A 67 -0.91 -5.68 -11.20
C ASN A 67 -1.94 -4.61 -11.59
N ASP A 68 -1.96 -4.14 -12.84
CA ASP A 68 -2.87 -3.10 -13.34
C ASP A 68 -4.35 -3.43 -13.06
N GLN A 69 -4.72 -4.71 -13.18
CA GLN A 69 -6.08 -5.21 -12.90
C GLN A 69 -6.50 -5.08 -11.43
N ARG A 70 -5.54 -4.93 -10.51
CA ARG A 70 -5.78 -4.79 -9.07
C ARG A 70 -6.23 -3.37 -8.69
N THR A 71 -5.96 -2.40 -9.56
CA THR A 71 -6.28 -0.98 -9.38
C THR A 71 -7.36 -0.48 -10.32
N GLU A 72 -7.96 -1.37 -11.13
CA GLU A 72 -9.08 -1.01 -11.98
C GLU A 72 -10.26 -0.55 -11.12
N THR A 73 -10.81 0.61 -11.46
CA THR A 73 -12.04 1.10 -10.82
C THR A 73 -13.19 0.27 -11.36
N LYS A 74 -13.90 -0.46 -10.49
CA LYS A 74 -15.14 -1.12 -10.88
C LYS A 74 -16.28 -0.10 -10.82
N ASP A 75 -16.73 0.36 -11.98
CA ASP A 75 -18.02 1.04 -12.08
C ASP A 75 -19.12 0.02 -11.73
N ASN A 76 -19.87 0.28 -10.65
CA ASN A 76 -20.95 -0.56 -10.14
C ASN A 76 -22.26 0.21 -10.16
#